data_AF-A0A016S1F4-F1
#
_entry.id   AF-A0A016S1F4-F1
#
_cell.length_a   1.000
_cell.length_b   1.000
_cell.length_c   1.000
_cell.angle_alpha   90.00
_cell.angle_beta   90.00
_cell.angle_gamma   90.00
#
_symmetry.space_group_name_H-M   'P 1'
#
loop_
_entity.id
_entity.type
_entity.pdbx_description
1 polymer ?
#
loop_
_entity_poly.entity_id
_entity_poly.type
_entity_poly.pdbx_seq_one_letter_code
_entity_poly.pdbx_strand_id
1 'polypeptide(L)'
;MRSLALSVAGFLVLFFHHPALFVISSFDCSVWFYIITICYSLALGFFVLEALNVYEVSHMEQRNAWGYTMEETDFELPKLALRTLLTIFALGGGVTAVTTAHFGRVATLWTCLGNFAEETTDLWLPLVLINACVALAATSFSYYGWFILRNVPQYRQKMSMYLAGRTLSEKCCIDKCYRNVVFTAFGPWLLFATWLTLAMSSDWVADSILNK
;
A
#
# COMPACT_ATOMS: atom_id res chain seq x y z
N MET A 1 -10.00 -4.00 -1.51
CA MET A 1 -9.10 -3.50 -2.58
C MET A 1 -7.65 -3.83 -2.29
N ARG A 2 -7.12 -3.50 -1.09
CA ARG A 2 -5.77 -3.94 -0.67
C ARG A 2 -5.51 -5.43 -0.92
N SER A 3 -6.35 -6.32 -0.36
CA SER A 3 -6.13 -7.77 -0.47
C SER A 3 -6.11 -8.25 -1.93
N LEU A 4 -6.91 -7.64 -2.81
CA LEU A 4 -6.92 -7.96 -4.23
C LEU A 4 -5.58 -7.57 -4.89
N ALA A 5 -5.10 -6.34 -4.65
CA ALA A 5 -3.81 -5.89 -5.17
C ALA A 5 -2.65 -6.78 -4.68
N LEU A 6 -2.69 -7.19 -3.41
CA LEU A 6 -1.72 -8.12 -2.82
C LEU A 6 -1.80 -9.52 -3.40
N SER A 7 -3.01 -10.07 -3.60
CA SER A 7 -3.19 -11.36 -4.24
C SER A 7 -2.62 -11.34 -5.65
N VAL A 8 -2.92 -10.31 -6.44
CA VAL A 8 -2.38 -10.15 -7.79
C VAL A 8 -0.85 -10.06 -7.75
N ALA A 9 -0.27 -9.20 -6.89
CA ALA A 9 1.18 -9.11 -6.75
C ALA A 9 1.81 -10.46 -6.39
N GLY A 10 1.25 -11.17 -5.41
CA GLY A 10 1.72 -12.48 -4.98
C GLY A 10 1.66 -13.53 -6.10
N PHE A 11 0.55 -13.59 -6.84
CA PHE A 11 0.45 -14.47 -8.01
C PHE A 11 1.49 -14.15 -9.07
N LEU A 12 1.68 -12.86 -9.39
CA LEU A 12 2.64 -12.46 -10.40
C LEU A 12 4.08 -12.78 -9.99
N VAL A 13 4.42 -12.57 -8.73
CA VAL A 13 5.71 -12.99 -8.17
C VAL A 13 5.90 -14.49 -8.33
N LEU A 14 4.94 -15.30 -7.89
CA LEU A 14 5.06 -16.76 -7.91
C LEU A 14 5.33 -17.32 -9.32
N PHE A 15 4.69 -16.76 -10.34
CA PHE A 15 4.82 -17.26 -11.71
C PHE A 15 5.91 -16.57 -12.52
N PHE A 16 6.13 -15.27 -12.34
CA PHE A 16 6.94 -14.47 -13.28
C PHE A 16 8.24 -13.93 -12.69
N HIS A 17 8.62 -14.29 -11.46
CA HIS A 17 9.89 -13.82 -10.89
C HIS A 17 11.13 -14.40 -11.58
N HIS A 18 11.08 -15.64 -12.09
CA HIS A 18 12.20 -16.28 -12.79
C HIS A 18 11.96 -16.32 -14.31
N PRO A 19 12.71 -15.54 -15.11
CA PRO A 19 12.52 -15.47 -16.56
C PRO A 19 12.83 -16.80 -17.27
N ALA A 20 13.71 -17.63 -16.71
CA ALA A 20 14.12 -18.90 -17.31
C ALA A 20 13.00 -19.96 -17.36
N LEU A 21 12.04 -19.92 -16.42
CA LEU A 21 10.97 -20.93 -16.34
C LEU A 21 9.97 -20.83 -17.50
N PHE A 22 9.73 -19.61 -17.98
CA PHE A 22 8.73 -19.33 -19.02
C PHE A 22 9.33 -18.69 -20.27
N VAL A 23 10.67 -18.68 -20.40
CA VAL A 23 11.40 -18.06 -21.52
C VAL A 23 10.93 -16.62 -21.74
N ILE A 24 10.88 -15.86 -20.64
CA ILE A 24 10.40 -14.48 -20.62
C ILE A 24 11.44 -13.58 -21.29
N SER A 25 11.02 -12.74 -22.23
CA SER A 25 11.92 -11.78 -22.86
C SER A 25 12.34 -10.69 -21.87
N SER A 26 13.48 -10.03 -22.11
CA SER A 26 13.93 -8.92 -21.25
C SER A 26 12.90 -7.79 -21.18
N PHE A 27 12.19 -7.53 -22.29
CA PHE A 27 11.13 -6.52 -22.32
C PHE A 27 9.97 -6.91 -21.39
N ASP A 28 9.48 -8.15 -21.52
CA ASP A 28 8.38 -8.67 -20.69
C ASP A 28 8.77 -8.69 -19.21
N CYS A 29 10.03 -8.99 -18.91
CA CYS A 29 10.57 -9.00 -17.57
C CYS A 29 10.51 -7.61 -16.90
N SER A 30 10.86 -6.54 -17.64
CA SER A 30 10.68 -5.16 -17.17
C SER A 30 9.20 -4.78 -16.99
N VAL A 31 8.30 -5.29 -17.84
CA VAL A 31 6.85 -5.10 -17.67
C VAL A 31 6.35 -5.79 -16.40
N TRP A 32 6.78 -7.03 -16.14
CA TRP A 32 6.40 -7.75 -14.92
C TRP A 32 6.92 -7.07 -13.67
N PHE A 33 8.16 -6.59 -13.66
CA PHE A 33 8.69 -5.76 -12.58
C PHE A 33 7.79 -4.55 -12.29
N TYR A 34 7.41 -3.82 -13.33
CA TYR A 34 6.54 -2.65 -13.22
C TYR A 34 5.18 -3.02 -12.61
N ILE A 35 4.52 -4.06 -13.12
CA ILE A 35 3.20 -4.50 -12.64
C ILE A 35 3.28 -4.97 -11.19
N ILE A 36 4.31 -5.72 -10.82
CA ILE A 36 4.50 -6.19 -9.44
C ILE A 36 4.72 -4.99 -8.51
N THR A 37 5.62 -4.08 -8.88
CA THR A 37 5.97 -2.90 -8.08
C THR A 37 4.76 -1.99 -7.89
N ILE A 38 4.00 -1.70 -8.95
CA ILE A 38 2.80 -0.86 -8.83
C ILE A 38 1.72 -1.53 -7.96
N CYS A 39 1.54 -2.86 -8.03
CA CYS A 39 0.59 -3.56 -7.17
C CYS A 39 0.99 -3.47 -5.68
N TYR A 40 2.27 -3.61 -5.35
CA TYR A 40 2.78 -3.41 -3.99
C TYR A 40 2.60 -1.97 -3.52
N SER A 41 2.96 -0.99 -4.34
CA SER A 41 2.78 0.44 -4.03
C SER A 41 1.31 0.81 -3.84
N LEU A 42 0.40 0.34 -4.70
CA LEU A 42 -1.04 0.56 -4.55
C LEU A 42 -1.60 -0.12 -3.29
N ALA A 43 -1.13 -1.32 -2.95
CA ALA A 43 -1.52 -1.97 -1.71
C ALA A 43 -1.08 -1.18 -0.46
N LEU A 44 0.11 -0.56 -0.48
CA LEU A 44 0.55 0.39 0.54
C LEU A 44 -0.35 1.65 0.55
N GLY A 45 -0.70 2.18 -0.62
CA GLY A 45 -1.63 3.31 -0.75
C GLY A 45 -3.00 3.02 -0.14
N PHE A 46 -3.53 1.81 -0.33
CA PHE A 46 -4.78 1.40 0.30
C PHE A 46 -4.69 1.33 1.83
N PHE A 47 -3.54 1.02 2.40
CA PHE A 47 -3.35 1.16 3.85
C PHE A 47 -3.43 2.62 4.32
N VAL A 48 -2.91 3.58 3.55
CA VAL A 48 -3.05 5.01 3.86
C VAL A 48 -4.53 5.41 3.88
N LEU A 49 -5.31 4.95 2.89
CA LEU A 49 -6.74 5.22 2.85
C LEU A 49 -7.50 4.56 4.01
N GLU A 50 -7.13 3.35 4.41
CA GLU A 50 -7.67 2.70 5.61
C GLU A 50 -7.31 3.49 6.89
N ALA A 51 -6.06 3.94 7.02
CA ALA A 51 -5.59 4.73 8.15
C ALA A 51 -6.27 6.11 8.21
N LEU A 52 -6.44 6.77 7.07
CA LEU A 52 -7.16 8.04 6.96
C LEU A 52 -8.62 7.88 7.38
N ASN A 53 -9.28 6.79 6.96
CA ASN A 53 -10.65 6.51 7.41
C ASN A 53 -10.72 6.28 8.93
N VAL A 54 -9.74 5.60 9.54
CA VAL A 54 -9.65 5.47 11.00
C VAL A 54 -9.49 6.85 11.65
N TYR A 55 -8.61 7.69 11.10
CA TYR A 55 -8.37 9.04 11.58
C TYR A 55 -9.64 9.91 11.55
N GLU A 56 -10.39 9.90 10.45
CA GLU A 56 -11.62 10.71 10.31
C GLU A 56 -12.75 10.20 11.19
N VAL A 57 -12.91 8.87 11.28
CA VAL A 57 -13.86 8.25 12.22
C VAL A 57 -13.47 8.60 13.66
N SER A 58 -12.16 8.65 13.98
CA SER A 58 -11.67 9.09 15.29
C SER A 58 -11.84 10.59 15.55
N HIS A 59 -12.12 11.42 14.55
CA HIS A 59 -12.46 12.84 14.73
C HIS A 59 -13.97 13.11 14.66
N MET A 60 -14.78 12.09 14.37
CA MET A 60 -16.22 12.24 14.03
C MET A 60 -16.45 13.14 12.81
N GLU A 61 -15.45 13.31 11.95
CA GLU A 61 -15.57 14.10 10.72
C GLU A 61 -16.38 13.33 9.67
N GLN A 62 -16.23 12.01 9.60
CA GLN A 62 -16.99 11.14 8.71
C GLN A 62 -17.32 9.80 9.36
N ARG A 63 -18.37 9.14 8.85
CA ARG A 63 -18.67 7.74 9.18
C ARG A 63 -17.68 6.82 8.46
N ASN A 64 -17.56 5.58 8.91
CA ASN A 64 -16.74 4.58 8.22
C ASN A 64 -17.20 4.44 6.76
N ALA A 65 -16.46 5.06 5.83
CA ALA A 65 -16.86 5.24 4.43
C ALA A 65 -16.79 3.93 3.62
N TRP A 66 -16.17 2.89 4.20
CA TRP A 66 -16.06 1.57 3.58
C TRP A 66 -17.34 0.73 3.66
N GLY A 67 -18.32 1.12 4.50
CA GLY A 67 -19.48 0.30 4.83
C GLY A 67 -20.83 0.77 4.27
N TYR A 68 -21.15 2.08 4.30
CA TYR A 68 -22.46 2.59 3.87
C TYR A 68 -22.42 4.08 3.47
N THR A 69 -23.20 4.41 2.43
CA THR A 69 -23.49 5.73 1.82
C THR A 69 -22.28 6.60 1.48
N MET A 70 -21.99 6.65 0.17
CA MET A 70 -21.07 7.59 -0.47
C MET A 70 -21.54 9.02 -0.20
N GLU A 71 -20.79 9.79 0.57
CA GLU A 71 -20.96 11.25 0.59
C GLU A 71 -20.40 11.78 -0.75
N GLU A 72 -21.25 12.42 -1.54
CA GLU A 72 -20.88 13.01 -2.83
C GLU A 72 -19.99 14.24 -2.60
N THR A 73 -19.03 14.43 -3.49
CA THR A 73 -18.23 15.65 -3.57
C THR A 73 -18.94 16.69 -4.43
N ASP A 74 -18.47 17.95 -4.42
CA ASP A 74 -18.98 19.01 -5.31
C ASP A 74 -18.91 18.64 -6.81
N PHE A 75 -18.15 17.59 -7.16
CA PHE A 75 -18.01 17.05 -8.52
C PHE A 75 -18.95 15.88 -8.82
N GLU A 76 -19.99 15.63 -8.00
CA GLU A 76 -20.90 14.46 -8.09
C GLU A 76 -20.20 13.09 -7.94
N LEU A 77 -18.88 13.05 -7.74
CA LEU A 77 -18.15 11.81 -7.47
C LEU A 77 -18.22 11.46 -5.98
N PRO A 78 -18.38 10.16 -5.65
CA PRO A 78 -18.18 9.69 -4.29
C PRO A 78 -16.80 10.05 -3.73
N LYS A 79 -16.76 10.61 -2.51
CA LYS A 79 -15.49 11.00 -1.85
C LYS A 79 -14.47 9.86 -1.76
N LEU A 80 -14.94 8.62 -1.52
CA LEU A 80 -14.09 7.42 -1.49
C LEU A 80 -13.50 7.09 -2.87
N ALA A 81 -14.29 7.27 -3.94
CA ALA A 81 -13.85 7.03 -5.31
C ALA A 81 -12.78 8.05 -5.71
N LEU A 82 -13.00 9.34 -5.40
CA LEU A 82 -12.01 10.39 -5.65
C LEU A 82 -10.69 10.12 -4.94
N ARG A 83 -10.72 9.80 -3.65
CA ARG A 83 -9.51 9.46 -2.86
C ARG A 83 -8.78 8.25 -3.42
N THR A 84 -9.53 7.24 -3.84
CA THR A 84 -8.96 6.05 -4.46
C THR A 84 -8.29 6.39 -5.78
N LEU A 85 -8.95 7.17 -6.65
CA LEU A 85 -8.39 7.61 -7.92
C LEU A 85 -7.12 8.45 -7.71
N LEU A 86 -7.15 9.41 -6.80
CA LEU A 86 -5.98 10.24 -6.47
C LEU A 86 -4.81 9.37 -5.98
N THR A 87 -5.07 8.37 -5.15
CA THR A 87 -4.03 7.43 -4.68
C THR A 87 -3.45 6.62 -5.83
N ILE A 88 -4.31 6.15 -6.74
CA ILE A 88 -3.88 5.40 -7.94
C ILE A 88 -3.03 6.29 -8.85
N PHE A 89 -3.45 7.53 -9.13
CA PHE A 89 -2.71 8.44 -9.98
C PHE A 89 -1.39 8.88 -9.36
N ALA A 90 -1.36 9.19 -8.06
CA ALA A 90 -0.15 9.64 -7.38
C ALA A 90 0.90 8.52 -7.32
N LEU A 91 0.52 7.33 -6.84
CA LEU A 91 1.45 6.21 -6.69
C LEU A 91 1.75 5.55 -8.02
N GLY A 92 0.74 5.34 -8.85
CA GLY A 92 0.92 4.79 -10.18
C GLY A 92 1.77 5.71 -11.05
N GLY A 93 1.50 7.02 -11.04
CA GLY A 93 2.30 8.01 -11.77
C GLY A 93 3.75 8.06 -11.30
N GLY A 94 3.99 8.07 -9.98
CA GLY A 94 5.34 8.06 -9.40
C GLY A 94 6.13 6.81 -9.78
N VAL A 95 5.55 5.62 -9.59
CA VAL A 95 6.19 4.35 -9.96
C VAL A 95 6.42 4.26 -11.48
N THR A 96 5.44 4.69 -12.29
CA THR A 96 5.58 4.72 -13.75
C THR A 96 6.73 5.62 -14.17
N ALA A 97 6.82 6.84 -13.64
CA ALA A 97 7.87 7.79 -13.99
C ALA A 97 9.27 7.24 -13.68
N VAL A 98 9.45 6.63 -12.51
CA VAL A 98 10.74 6.02 -12.12
C VAL A 98 11.06 4.81 -13.02
N THR A 99 10.08 3.95 -13.27
CA THR A 99 10.30 2.72 -14.03
C THR A 99 10.54 2.99 -15.51
N THR A 100 9.86 3.97 -16.12
CA THR A 100 10.08 4.33 -17.53
C THR A 100 11.43 5.00 -17.75
N ALA A 101 11.89 5.84 -16.80
CA ALA A 101 13.20 6.48 -16.86
C ALA A 101 14.36 5.46 -16.85
N HIS A 102 14.17 4.31 -16.20
CA HIS A 102 15.20 3.29 -16.03
C HIS A 102 14.83 1.93 -16.64
N PHE A 103 13.86 1.89 -17.56
CA PHE A 103 13.24 0.65 -18.05
C PHE A 103 14.23 -0.39 -18.59
N GLY A 104 15.31 0.06 -19.24
CA GLY A 104 16.35 -0.80 -19.79
C GLY A 104 17.30 -1.41 -18.75
N ARG A 105 17.27 -0.95 -17.49
CA ARG A 105 18.12 -1.44 -16.39
C ARG A 105 17.37 -2.33 -15.40
N VAL A 106 16.08 -2.55 -15.63
CA VAL A 106 15.20 -3.32 -14.74
C VAL A 106 15.30 -4.82 -14.98
N ALA A 107 15.45 -5.23 -16.25
CA ALA A 107 15.48 -6.63 -16.63
C ALA A 107 16.85 -7.26 -16.39
N THR A 108 16.85 -8.47 -15.82
CA THR A 108 18.03 -9.33 -15.73
C THR A 108 17.75 -10.69 -16.34
N LEU A 109 18.80 -11.50 -16.49
CA LEU A 109 18.68 -12.87 -16.99
C LEU A 109 18.18 -13.87 -15.93
N TRP A 110 18.21 -13.51 -14.64
CA TRP A 110 17.90 -14.43 -13.54
C TRP A 110 16.67 -14.03 -12.72
N THR A 111 16.30 -12.75 -12.71
CA THR A 111 15.13 -12.23 -11.97
C THR A 111 14.39 -11.13 -12.72
N CYS A 112 13.05 -11.17 -12.65
CA CYS A 112 12.17 -10.08 -13.07
C CYS A 112 11.71 -9.20 -11.90
N LEU A 113 12.32 -9.35 -10.73
CA LEU A 113 12.07 -8.51 -9.55
C LEU A 113 13.10 -7.39 -9.39
N GLY A 114 13.97 -7.20 -10.39
CA GLY A 114 15.01 -6.18 -10.43
C GLY A 114 16.33 -6.66 -9.83
N ASN A 115 17.40 -5.92 -10.14
CA ASN A 115 18.77 -6.14 -9.70
C ASN A 115 19.15 -5.13 -8.62
N PHE A 116 19.90 -5.52 -7.59
CA PHE A 116 20.48 -4.62 -6.60
C PHE A 116 21.97 -4.41 -6.90
N ALA A 117 22.25 -3.53 -7.87
CA ALA A 117 23.60 -3.11 -8.24
C ALA A 117 23.78 -1.59 -8.13
N GLU A 118 25.03 -1.13 -8.07
CA GLU A 118 25.38 0.30 -8.02
C GLU A 118 24.69 1.10 -9.15
N GLU A 119 24.62 0.52 -10.35
CA GLU A 119 23.99 1.11 -11.55
C GLU A 119 22.46 1.27 -11.47
N THR A 120 21.82 0.55 -10.54
CA THR A 120 20.36 0.52 -10.34
C THR A 120 19.91 1.32 -9.12
N THR A 121 20.84 2.00 -8.44
CA THR A 121 20.54 2.84 -7.27
C THR A 121 19.52 3.92 -7.61
N ASP A 122 19.62 4.53 -8.79
CA ASP A 122 18.70 5.57 -9.27
C ASP A 122 17.28 5.05 -9.52
N LEU A 123 17.10 3.74 -9.73
CA LEU A 123 15.80 3.09 -9.82
C LEU A 123 15.26 2.78 -8.41
N TRP A 124 16.06 2.13 -7.57
CA TRP A 124 15.61 1.62 -6.28
C TRP A 124 15.39 2.71 -5.24
N LEU A 125 16.27 3.71 -5.17
CA LEU A 125 16.19 4.75 -4.15
C LEU A 125 14.86 5.53 -4.21
N PRO A 126 14.38 6.02 -5.39
CA PRO A 126 13.08 6.67 -5.47
C PRO A 126 11.91 5.73 -5.16
N LEU A 127 11.93 4.47 -5.62
CA LEU A 127 10.87 3.50 -5.35
C LEU A 127 10.75 3.19 -3.85
N VAL A 128 11.89 2.96 -3.20
CA VAL A 128 11.97 2.75 -1.76
C VAL A 128 11.46 3.97 -1.00
N LEU A 129 11.87 5.17 -1.40
CA LEU A 129 11.46 6.41 -0.74
C LEU A 129 9.95 6.66 -0.87
N ILE A 130 9.38 6.49 -2.07
CA ILE A 130 7.93 6.61 -2.30
C ILE A 130 7.17 5.66 -1.37
N ASN A 131 7.54 4.37 -1.37
CA ASN A 131 6.85 3.37 -0.57
C ASN A 131 7.04 3.59 0.95
N ALA A 132 8.22 4.05 1.38
CA ALA A 132 8.48 4.41 2.78
C ALA A 132 7.66 5.62 3.22
N CYS A 133 7.55 6.67 2.40
CA CYS A 133 6.70 7.83 2.66
C CYS A 133 5.23 7.43 2.82
N VAL A 134 4.75 6.50 1.99
CA VAL A 134 3.38 5.95 2.08
C VAL A 134 3.18 5.17 3.38
N ALA A 135 4.14 4.31 3.75
CA ALA A 135 4.10 3.57 5.02
C ALA A 135 4.11 4.52 6.23
N LEU A 136 4.93 5.58 6.19
CA LEU A 136 4.98 6.62 7.21
C LEU A 136 3.66 7.39 7.31
N ALA A 137 3.04 7.76 6.18
CA ALA A 137 1.75 8.43 6.15
C ALA A 137 0.66 7.58 6.81
N ALA A 138 0.58 6.28 6.48
CA ALA A 138 -0.36 5.36 7.11
C ALA A 138 -0.11 5.23 8.63
N THR A 139 1.15 5.17 9.03
CA THR A 139 1.55 5.12 10.45
C THR A 139 1.13 6.38 11.19
N SER A 140 1.36 7.56 10.60
CA SER A 140 1.01 8.86 11.17
C SER A 140 -0.51 8.96 11.43
N PHE A 141 -1.34 8.72 10.41
CA PHE A 141 -2.80 8.75 10.57
C PHE A 141 -3.28 7.75 11.62
N SER A 142 -2.73 6.54 11.62
CA SER A 142 -3.08 5.51 12.61
C SER A 142 -2.68 5.91 14.03
N TYR A 143 -1.51 6.53 14.20
CA TYR A 143 -1.03 7.00 15.50
C TYR A 143 -1.92 8.10 16.07
N TYR A 144 -2.30 9.09 15.25
CA TYR A 144 -3.23 10.14 15.67
C TYR A 144 -4.60 9.56 16.07
N GLY A 145 -5.15 8.65 15.26
CA GLY A 145 -6.40 7.99 15.58
C GLY A 145 -6.34 7.19 16.89
N TRP A 146 -5.27 6.43 17.09
CA TRP A 146 -5.04 5.68 18.34
C TRP A 146 -4.91 6.60 19.55
N PHE A 147 -4.17 7.70 19.41
CA PHE A 147 -3.97 8.68 20.48
C PHE A 147 -5.29 9.25 20.98
N ILE A 148 -6.17 9.66 20.06
CA ILE A 148 -7.48 10.24 20.41
C ILE A 148 -8.36 9.22 21.11
N LEU A 149 -8.44 8.01 20.56
CA LEU A 149 -9.27 6.93 21.12
C LEU A 149 -8.86 6.55 22.54
N ARG A 150 -7.55 6.61 22.84
CA ARG A 150 -7.01 6.18 24.13
C ARG A 150 -6.94 7.29 25.17
N ASN A 151 -6.53 8.49 24.77
CA ASN A 151 -6.11 9.54 25.69
C ASN A 151 -7.10 10.71 25.83
N VAL A 152 -8.13 10.82 24.99
CA VAL A 152 -9.08 11.94 25.03
C VAL A 152 -10.42 11.50 25.67
N PRO A 153 -10.64 11.72 26.97
CA PRO A 153 -11.85 11.25 27.66
C PRO A 153 -13.14 11.94 27.16
N GLN A 154 -13.06 13.22 26.76
CA GLN A 154 -14.19 13.96 26.19
C GLN A 154 -14.70 13.28 24.91
N TYR A 155 -13.77 12.74 24.12
CA TYR A 155 -14.10 12.02 22.89
C TYR A 155 -14.88 10.74 23.19
N ARG A 156 -14.46 9.98 24.21
CA ARG A 156 -15.16 8.75 24.63
C ARG A 156 -16.61 9.04 25.04
N GLN A 157 -16.84 10.13 25.77
CA GLN A 157 -18.18 10.55 26.16
C GLN A 157 -19.02 10.94 24.94
N LYS A 158 -18.49 11.80 24.07
CA LYS A 158 -19.17 12.20 22.84
C LYS A 158 -19.49 11.00 21.94
N MET A 159 -18.58 10.01 21.86
CA MET A 159 -18.78 8.79 21.09
C MET A 159 -19.85 7.91 21.71
N SER A 160 -19.89 7.75 23.04
CA SER A 160 -20.98 6.99 23.69
C SER A 160 -22.36 7.60 23.44
N MET A 161 -22.46 8.94 23.46
CA MET A 161 -23.70 9.65 23.13
C MET A 161 -24.07 9.47 21.67
N TYR A 162 -23.09 9.59 20.77
CA TYR A 162 -23.29 9.38 19.33
C TYR A 162 -23.77 7.96 19.02
N LEU A 163 -23.19 6.94 19.66
CA LEU A 163 -23.56 5.55 19.45
C LEU A 163 -24.90 5.19 20.11
N ALA A 164 -25.33 5.86 21.18
CA ALA A 164 -26.57 5.53 21.88
C ALA A 164 -27.80 5.50 20.94
N GLY A 165 -27.87 6.44 19.99
CA GLY A 165 -28.96 6.55 19.02
C GLY A 165 -28.77 5.76 17.71
N ARG A 166 -27.77 4.86 17.62
CA ARG A 166 -27.41 4.17 16.36
C ARG A 166 -27.73 2.68 16.37
N THR A 167 -27.91 2.14 15.17
CA THR A 167 -28.18 0.71 14.96
C THR A 167 -26.97 -0.15 15.36
N LEU A 168 -27.21 -1.42 15.66
CA LEU A 168 -26.15 -2.37 16.01
C LEU A 168 -25.10 -2.51 14.89
N SER A 169 -25.54 -2.50 13.64
CA SER A 169 -24.67 -2.59 12.45
C SER A 169 -23.67 -1.43 12.41
N GLU A 170 -24.13 -0.19 12.60
CA GLU A 170 -23.27 1.00 12.61
C GLU A 170 -22.24 0.96 13.75
N LYS A 171 -22.65 0.49 14.93
CA LYS A 171 -21.75 0.29 16.09
C LYS A 171 -20.64 -0.71 15.76
N CYS A 172 -20.99 -1.86 15.18
CA CYS A 172 -20.03 -2.88 14.78
C CYS A 172 -19.05 -2.37 13.71
N CYS A 173 -19.52 -1.55 12.75
CA CYS A 173 -18.67 -0.96 11.71
C CYS A 173 -17.63 0.01 12.28
N ILE A 174 -17.98 0.80 13.30
CA ILE A 174 -17.08 1.74 13.97
C ILE A 174 -16.06 0.96 14.82
N ASP A 175 -16.53 -0.01 15.61
CA ASP A 175 -15.65 -0.85 16.44
C ASP A 175 -14.61 -1.62 15.60
N LYS A 176 -15.03 -2.18 14.45
CA LYS A 176 -14.12 -2.82 13.50
C LYS A 176 -13.03 -1.87 13.01
N CYS A 177 -13.36 -0.61 12.75
CA CYS A 177 -12.41 0.42 12.34
C CYS A 177 -11.35 0.66 13.43
N TYR A 178 -11.77 0.81 14.68
CA TYR A 178 -10.87 1.03 15.81
C TYR A 178 -9.98 -0.16 16.13
N ARG A 179 -10.49 -1.38 15.99
CA ARG A 179 -9.67 -2.59 16.16
C ARG A 179 -8.58 -2.71 15.09
N ASN A 180 -8.80 -2.11 13.92
CA ASN A 180 -7.87 -2.20 12.79
C ASN A 180 -6.73 -1.17 12.84
N VAL A 181 -6.76 -0.18 13.75
CA VAL A 181 -5.79 0.92 13.79
C VAL A 181 -4.33 0.46 13.99
N VAL A 182 -4.13 -0.60 14.78
CA VAL A 182 -2.80 -1.19 14.97
C VAL A 182 -2.33 -1.84 13.68
N PHE A 183 -3.24 -2.50 12.97
CA PHE A 183 -2.93 -3.15 11.70
C PHE A 183 -2.64 -2.15 10.59
N THR A 184 -3.31 -1.00 10.55
CA THR A 184 -3.00 0.07 9.60
C THR A 184 -1.70 0.80 9.91
N ALA A 185 -1.19 0.72 11.14
CA ALA A 185 0.12 1.24 11.53
C ALA A 185 1.27 0.31 11.14
N PHE A 186 1.18 -0.99 11.44
CA PHE A 186 2.27 -1.94 11.22
C PHE A 186 2.20 -2.68 9.87
N GLY A 187 1.00 -2.91 9.36
CA GLY A 187 0.76 -3.60 8.08
C GLY A 187 1.52 -3.01 6.88
N PRO A 188 1.60 -1.67 6.72
CA PRO A 188 2.38 -1.06 5.65
C PRO A 188 3.86 -1.41 5.71
N TRP A 189 4.47 -1.41 6.90
CA TRP A 189 5.88 -1.73 7.08
C TRP A 189 6.18 -3.21 6.80
N LEU A 190 5.30 -4.10 7.26
CA LEU A 190 5.41 -5.53 6.95
C LEU A 190 5.32 -5.76 5.44
N LEU A 191 4.40 -5.09 4.76
CA LEU A 191 4.24 -5.19 3.32
C LEU A 191 5.45 -4.64 2.56
N PHE A 192 5.92 -3.45 2.96
CA PHE A 192 7.12 -2.82 2.40
C PHE A 192 8.36 -3.71 2.57
N ALA A 193 8.57 -4.26 3.78
CA ALA A 193 9.66 -5.17 4.06
C ALA A 193 9.54 -6.47 3.23
N THR A 194 8.33 -7.01 3.09
CA THR A 194 8.08 -8.21 2.26
C THR A 194 8.44 -7.96 0.79
N TRP A 195 8.01 -6.84 0.22
CA TRP A 195 8.35 -6.47 -1.16
C TRP A 195 9.87 -6.34 -1.35
N LEU A 196 10.54 -5.61 -0.47
CA LEU A 196 11.98 -5.37 -0.58
C LEU A 196 12.79 -6.66 -0.39
N THR A 197 12.46 -7.47 0.63
CA THR A 197 13.16 -8.74 0.89
C THR A 197 12.92 -9.76 -0.21
N LEU A 198 11.73 -9.79 -0.82
CA LEU A 198 11.44 -10.63 -1.97
C LEU A 198 12.32 -10.24 -3.17
N ALA A 199 12.45 -8.94 -3.47
CA ALA A 199 13.30 -8.48 -4.55
C ALA A 199 14.77 -8.81 -4.29
N MET A 200 15.28 -8.51 -3.09
CA MET A 200 16.68 -8.78 -2.71
C MET A 200 17.00 -10.28 -2.74
N SER A 201 16.12 -11.12 -2.18
CA SER A 201 16.33 -12.57 -2.15
C SER A 201 16.34 -13.18 -3.55
N SER A 202 15.52 -12.66 -4.46
CA SER A 202 15.46 -13.15 -5.84
C SER A 202 16.69 -12.76 -6.67
N ASP A 203 17.34 -11.66 -6.32
CA ASP A 203 18.58 -11.22 -6.95
C ASP A 203 19.80 -11.98 -6.41
N TRP A 204 19.86 -12.19 -5.09
CA TRP A 204 20.97 -12.90 -4.45
C TRP A 204 21.16 -14.35 -4.89
N VAL A 205 20.13 -15.01 -5.43
CA VAL A 205 20.27 -16.36 -6.02
C VAL A 205 21.33 -16.40 -7.12
N ALA A 206 21.58 -15.29 -7.82
CA ALA A 206 22.58 -15.20 -8.88
C ALA A 206 23.91 -14.56 -8.43
N ASP A 207 24.06 -14.19 -7.16
CA ASP A 207 25.29 -13.55 -6.69
C ASP A 207 26.45 -14.56 -6.59
N SER A 208 27.46 -14.36 -7.44
CA SER A 208 28.66 -15.20 -7.51
C SER A 208 29.58 -15.09 -6.29
N ILE A 209 29.43 -14.06 -5.46
CA ILE A 209 30.24 -13.86 -4.24
C ILE A 209 29.69 -14.68 -3.08
N LEU A 210 28.36 -14.76 -2.96
CA LEU A 210 27.67 -15.50 -1.90
C LEU A 210 27.55 -17.00 -2.21
N ASN A 211 27.52 -17.39 -3.49
CA ASN A 211 27.39 -18.79 -3.93
C ASN A 211 28.74 -19.49 -4.19
N LYS A 212 29.78 -19.15 -3.41
CA LYS A 212 31.10 -19.80 -3.43
C LYS A 212 31.25 -20.91 -2.39
#